data_AF-A0A961SHB4-F1
#
_entry.id   AF-A0A961SHB4-F1
#
_cell.length_a   1.000
_cell.length_b   1.000
_cell.length_c   1.000
_cell.angle_alpha   90.00
_cell.angle_beta   90.00
_cell.angle_gamma   90.00
#
_symmetry.space_group_name_H-M   'P 1'
#
loop_
_entity.id
_entity.type
_entity.pdbx_description
1 polymer ?
#
loop_
_entity_poly.entity_id
_entity_poly.type
_entity_poly.pdbx_seq_one_letter_code
_entity_poly.pdbx_strand_id
1 'polypeptide(L)'
;VNDVIDRVGDATNTGPRLTIRDHYTHHNEMRTDVIDQLKGQGYKVADGEASFGSACGVGRCRPDILYEAPDGTKGIIEIKTGNADLSIRQTEIFPQIKDGNAIPRGNVAARFGLRPGVPLKDQGYPNGIAIEVREFPGAGQ
;
A
#
# COMPACT_ATOMS: atom_id res chain seq x y z
N VAL A 1 -28.51 -59.82 11.01
CA VAL A 1 -29.19 -58.52 10.86
C VAL A 1 -28.29 -57.52 11.56
N ASN A 2 -27.32 -56.97 10.84
CA ASN A 2 -27.37 -55.65 10.17
C ASN A 2 -27.36 -54.53 11.23
N ASP A 3 -26.50 -53.51 11.21
CA ASP A 3 -25.81 -52.88 10.10
C ASP A 3 -24.55 -52.15 10.56
N VAL A 4 -23.60 -52.13 9.62
CA VAL A 4 -22.50 -51.18 9.50
C VAL A 4 -23.06 -49.75 9.43
N ILE A 5 -22.54 -48.82 10.24
CA ILE A 5 -22.40 -47.42 9.79
C ILE A 5 -21.00 -46.96 10.15
N ASP A 6 -20.10 -47.31 9.24
CA ASP A 6 -18.94 -46.53 8.88
C ASP A 6 -19.43 -45.18 8.33
N ARG A 7 -19.21 -44.09 9.07
CA ARG A 7 -19.33 -42.72 8.55
C ARG A 7 -18.13 -41.92 9.01
N VAL A 8 -17.07 -42.13 8.23
CA VAL A 8 -16.06 -41.17 7.79
C VAL A 8 -16.51 -39.72 8.06
N GLY A 9 -16.11 -39.20 9.21
CA GLY A 9 -16.29 -37.80 9.59
C GLY A 9 -15.14 -36.98 9.03
N ASP A 10 -15.36 -36.48 7.82
CA ASP A 10 -14.83 -35.23 7.25
C ASP A 10 -13.46 -34.79 7.79
N ALA A 11 -12.40 -35.25 7.11
CA ALA A 11 -11.08 -34.67 7.25
C ALA A 11 -11.19 -33.20 6.81
N THR A 12 -11.35 -32.30 7.79
CA THR A 12 -11.25 -30.85 7.60
C THR A 12 -10.03 -30.62 6.73
N ASN A 13 -10.28 -30.03 5.56
CA ASN A 13 -9.28 -29.71 4.55
C ASN A 13 -8.28 -28.71 5.13
N THR A 14 -7.36 -29.19 5.98
CA THR A 14 -6.25 -28.43 6.53
C THR A 14 -5.18 -28.36 5.46
N GLY A 15 -5.49 -27.63 4.38
CA GLY A 15 -4.45 -27.11 3.52
C GLY A 15 -3.38 -26.42 4.37
N PRO A 16 -2.13 -26.35 3.90
CA PRO A 16 -1.05 -25.78 4.69
C PRO A 16 -1.44 -24.39 5.19
N ARG A 17 -1.28 -24.16 6.49
CA ARG A 17 -1.58 -22.89 7.13
C ARG A 17 -0.69 -21.81 6.51
N LEU A 18 -1.30 -20.80 5.91
CA LEU A 18 -0.58 -19.68 5.30
C LEU A 18 0.33 -19.02 6.34
N THR A 19 1.54 -18.71 5.91
CA THR A 19 2.56 -18.05 6.72
C THR A 19 2.50 -16.54 6.53
N ILE A 20 3.13 -15.79 7.44
CA ILE A 20 3.33 -14.34 7.28
C ILE A 20 4.05 -14.03 5.96
N ARG A 21 4.96 -14.92 5.52
CA ARG A 21 5.67 -14.78 4.24
C ARG A 21 4.73 -14.93 3.06
N ASP A 22 3.74 -15.80 3.12
CA ASP A 22 2.75 -15.99 2.05
C ASP A 22 1.87 -14.75 1.91
N HIS A 23 1.39 -14.19 3.03
CA HIS A 23 0.65 -12.92 3.02
C HIS A 23 1.48 -11.76 2.46
N TYR A 24 2.77 -11.67 2.84
CA TYR A 24 3.68 -10.66 2.29
C TYR A 24 3.94 -10.86 0.80
N THR A 25 4.11 -12.11 0.35
CA THR A 25 4.30 -12.43 -1.07
C THR A 25 3.08 -12.01 -1.88
N HIS A 26 1.89 -12.39 -1.42
CA HIS A 26 0.62 -12.03 -2.05
C HIS A 26 0.40 -10.51 -2.12
N HIS A 27 0.67 -9.77 -1.03
CA HIS A 27 0.62 -8.30 -1.04
C HIS A 27 1.55 -7.69 -2.09
N ASN A 28 2.78 -8.21 -2.22
CA ASN A 28 3.72 -7.74 -3.24
C ASN A 28 3.29 -8.09 -4.67
N GLU A 29 2.64 -9.23 -4.87
CA GLU A 29 2.07 -9.62 -6.16
C GLU A 29 0.97 -8.63 -6.57
N MET A 30 0.02 -8.34 -5.67
CA MET A 30 -1.03 -7.34 -5.93
C MET A 30 -0.46 -5.95 -6.18
N ARG A 31 0.54 -5.54 -5.38
CA ARG A 31 1.25 -4.28 -5.58
C ARG A 31 1.92 -4.23 -6.96
N THR A 32 2.56 -5.31 -7.38
CA THR A 32 3.26 -5.40 -8.67
C THR A 32 2.28 -5.33 -9.84
N ASP A 33 1.18 -6.06 -9.77
CA ASP A 33 0.11 -6.02 -10.78
C ASP A 33 -0.44 -4.58 -10.96
N VAL A 34 -0.75 -3.89 -9.86
CA VAL A 34 -1.19 -2.49 -9.92
C VAL A 34 -0.13 -1.58 -10.54
N ILE A 35 1.15 -1.77 -10.21
CA ILE A 35 2.26 -1.00 -10.81
C ILE A 35 2.33 -1.23 -12.32
N ASP A 36 2.20 -2.47 -12.77
CA ASP A 36 2.28 -2.83 -14.18
C ASP A 36 1.08 -2.27 -14.97
N GLN A 37 -0.13 -2.30 -14.37
CA GLN A 37 -1.32 -1.66 -14.94
C GLN A 37 -1.14 -0.14 -15.08
N LEU A 38 -0.64 0.54 -14.04
CA LEU A 38 -0.36 1.97 -14.09
C LEU A 38 0.64 2.31 -15.19
N LYS A 39 1.75 1.58 -15.25
CA LYS A 39 2.77 1.76 -16.31
C LYS A 39 2.20 1.51 -17.70
N GLY A 40 1.37 0.47 -17.87
CA GLY A 40 0.67 0.18 -19.13
C GLY A 40 -0.27 1.30 -19.58
N GLN A 41 -0.79 2.09 -18.64
CA GLN A 41 -1.61 3.28 -18.89
C GLN A 41 -0.79 4.57 -19.08
N GLY A 42 0.54 4.48 -19.09
CA GLY A 42 1.44 5.63 -19.29
C GLY A 42 1.76 6.42 -18.03
N TYR A 43 1.40 5.92 -16.85
CA TYR A 43 1.78 6.53 -15.58
C TYR A 43 3.25 6.23 -15.27
N LYS A 44 3.93 7.16 -14.60
CA LYS A 44 5.25 6.89 -13.99
C LYS A 44 5.02 6.41 -12.57
N VAL A 45 5.83 5.47 -12.11
CA VAL A 45 5.77 4.93 -10.75
C VAL A 45 7.15 5.02 -10.11
N ALA A 46 7.21 5.40 -8.83
CA ALA A 46 8.46 5.47 -8.08
C ALA A 46 9.15 4.10 -8.01
N ASP A 47 10.48 4.08 -8.06
CA ASP A 47 11.31 2.87 -8.05
C ASP A 47 11.47 2.25 -6.65
N GLY A 48 10.46 2.41 -5.81
CA GLY A 48 10.40 1.97 -4.42
C GLY A 48 9.31 2.72 -3.66
N GLU A 49 9.20 2.44 -2.36
CA GLU A 49 8.27 3.15 -1.48
C GLU A 49 8.88 4.46 -0.99
N ALA A 50 8.25 5.58 -1.34
CA ALA A 50 8.62 6.88 -0.81
C ALA A 50 8.26 6.98 0.67
N SER A 51 9.08 7.68 1.47
CA SER A 51 8.79 7.88 2.89
C SER A 51 8.20 9.26 3.13
N PHE A 52 7.14 9.34 3.94
CA PHE A 52 6.51 10.58 4.35
C PHE A 52 6.55 10.69 5.88
N GLY A 53 7.06 11.81 6.38
CA GLY A 53 7.13 12.10 7.79
C GLY A 53 6.05 13.06 8.25
N SER A 54 5.71 12.96 9.54
CA SER A 54 4.90 13.95 10.24
C SER A 54 5.61 15.31 10.29
N ALA A 55 4.83 16.39 10.23
CA ALA A 55 5.32 17.77 10.36
C ALA A 55 5.76 18.11 11.79
N CYS A 56 5.04 17.57 12.79
CA CYS A 56 5.21 17.92 14.21
C CYS A 56 5.82 16.78 15.06
N GLY A 57 6.42 15.76 14.44
CA GLY A 57 6.96 14.60 15.16
C GLY A 57 7.91 13.73 14.36
N VAL A 58 8.42 12.68 15.01
CA VAL A 58 9.41 11.75 14.42
C VAL A 58 8.79 10.64 13.56
N GLY A 59 7.47 10.47 13.62
CA GLY A 59 6.74 9.42 12.91
C GLY A 59 6.89 9.52 11.39
N ARG A 60 6.93 8.36 10.73
CA ARG A 60 6.92 8.24 9.26
C ARG A 60 6.09 7.04 8.82
N CYS A 61 5.52 7.12 7.62
CA CYS A 61 4.95 5.99 6.91
C CYS A 61 5.60 5.87 5.53
N ARG A 62 5.34 4.74 4.89
CA ARG A 62 5.69 4.45 3.50
C ARG A 62 4.43 3.89 2.86
N PRO A 63 3.72 4.65 2.00
CA PRO A 63 2.68 4.06 1.20
C PRO A 63 3.29 3.13 0.15
N ASP A 64 2.50 2.16 -0.29
CA ASP A 64 2.97 1.12 -1.21
C ASP A 64 3.40 1.70 -2.57
N ILE A 65 2.60 2.60 -3.14
CA ILE A 65 2.82 3.11 -4.51
C ILE A 65 2.73 4.64 -4.51
N LEU A 66 3.77 5.29 -5.03
CA LEU A 66 3.74 6.70 -5.43
C LEU A 66 3.83 6.75 -6.97
N TYR A 67 2.89 7.45 -7.60
CA TYR A 67 2.82 7.56 -9.05
C TYR A 67 2.67 9.01 -9.52
N GLU A 68 2.91 9.22 -10.80
CA GLU A 68 2.63 10.46 -11.54
C GLU A 68 1.81 10.11 -12.78
N ALA A 69 0.63 10.71 -12.89
CA ALA A 69 -0.26 10.58 -14.04
C ALA A 69 0.31 11.30 -15.27
N PRO A 70 -0.19 11.00 -16.48
CA PRO A 70 0.30 11.63 -17.71
C PRO A 70 0.20 13.17 -17.75
N ASP A 71 -0.72 13.75 -16.97
CA ASP A 71 -0.88 15.19 -16.80
C ASP A 71 0.11 15.83 -15.80
N GLY A 72 0.98 15.02 -15.19
CA GLY A 72 1.96 15.45 -14.19
C GLY A 72 1.46 15.39 -12.74
N THR A 73 0.18 15.08 -12.52
CA THR A 73 -0.41 14.98 -11.18
C THR A 73 0.15 13.76 -10.44
N LYS A 74 0.62 13.96 -9.20
CA LYS A 74 1.06 12.84 -8.35
C LYS A 74 -0.07 12.29 -7.52
N GLY A 75 -0.06 10.98 -7.32
CA GLY A 75 -1.01 10.27 -6.46
C GLY A 75 -0.34 9.11 -5.74
N ILE A 76 -1.04 8.59 -4.73
CA ILE A 76 -0.60 7.46 -3.92
C ILE A 76 -1.68 6.37 -3.96
N ILE A 77 -1.26 5.12 -4.03
CA ILE A 77 -2.10 3.95 -3.76
C ILE A 77 -1.50 3.18 -2.59
N GLU A 78 -2.35 2.86 -1.61
CA GLU A 78 -2.08 1.93 -0.52
C GLU A 78 -2.84 0.63 -0.79
N ILE A 79 -2.15 -0.50 -0.75
CA ILE A 79 -2.68 -1.83 -1.02
C ILE A 79 -3.00 -2.51 0.32
N LYS A 80 -4.23 -3.00 0.46
CA LYS A 80 -4.64 -3.86 1.58
C LYS A 80 -5.10 -5.20 1.05
N THR A 81 -4.62 -6.29 1.64
CA THR A 81 -5.03 -7.65 1.29
C THR A 81 -5.76 -8.29 2.47
N GLY A 82 -6.90 -8.92 2.21
CA GLY A 82 -7.79 -9.44 3.25
C GLY A 82 -8.35 -8.31 4.12
N ASN A 83 -8.54 -8.58 5.42
CA ASN A 83 -9.14 -7.61 6.35
C ASN A 83 -8.10 -6.71 7.04
N ALA A 84 -7.06 -6.32 6.32
CA ALA A 84 -5.97 -5.52 6.88
C ALA A 84 -6.33 -4.03 6.92
N ASP A 85 -6.37 -3.45 8.13
CA ASP A 85 -6.55 -2.01 8.31
C ASP A 85 -5.27 -1.21 7.99
N LEU A 86 -5.40 0.12 7.94
CA LEU A 86 -4.26 1.02 7.98
C LEU A 86 -3.48 0.83 9.28
N SER A 87 -2.15 0.82 9.18
CA SER A 87 -1.30 0.87 10.38
C SER A 87 -1.51 2.19 11.12
N ILE A 88 -1.19 2.22 12.42
CA ILE A 88 -1.25 3.44 13.24
C ILE A 88 -0.51 4.60 12.57
N ARG A 89 0.68 4.35 11.99
CA ARG A 89 1.47 5.37 11.29
C ARG A 89 0.80 5.88 10.01
N GLN A 90 0.12 5.02 9.27
CA GLN A 90 -0.63 5.43 8.09
C GLN A 90 -1.85 6.28 8.50
N THR A 91 -2.59 5.85 9.53
CA THR A 91 -3.72 6.61 10.08
C THR A 91 -3.29 8.00 10.58
N GLU A 92 -2.12 8.12 11.21
CA GLU A 92 -1.55 9.40 11.69
C GLU A 92 -1.07 10.33 10.55
N ILE A 93 -0.53 9.78 9.46
CA ILE A 93 0.24 10.54 8.47
C ILE A 93 -0.52 10.74 7.15
N PHE A 94 -1.41 9.83 6.77
CA PHE A 94 -2.23 9.98 5.55
C PHE A 94 -3.04 11.28 5.54
N PRO A 95 -3.66 11.73 6.65
CA PRO A 95 -4.30 13.05 6.69
C PRO A 95 -3.33 14.19 6.36
N GLN A 96 -2.08 14.13 6.86
CA GLN A 96 -1.06 15.14 6.59
C GLN A 96 -0.55 15.09 5.13
N ILE A 97 -0.56 13.92 4.50
CA ILE A 97 -0.24 13.81 3.07
C ILE A 97 -1.36 14.47 2.25
N LYS A 98 -2.62 14.21 2.62
CA LYS A 98 -3.81 14.75 1.94
C LYS A 98 -4.00 16.26 2.14
N ASP A 99 -3.50 16.84 3.22
CA ASP A 99 -3.59 18.29 3.47
C ASP A 99 -2.29 19.05 3.11
N GLY A 100 -1.26 18.33 2.67
CA GLY A 100 0.02 18.90 2.24
C GLY A 100 1.01 19.21 3.36
N ASN A 101 0.71 18.91 4.63
CA ASN A 101 1.64 19.13 5.74
C ASN A 101 2.74 18.06 5.83
N ALA A 102 2.53 16.86 5.30
CA ALA A 102 3.53 15.80 5.36
C ALA A 102 4.83 16.19 4.64
N ILE A 103 5.94 15.70 5.18
CA ILE A 103 7.28 16.00 4.69
C ILE A 103 7.84 14.76 4.01
N PRO A 104 7.99 14.72 2.67
CA PRO A 104 8.71 13.64 2.00
C PRO A 104 10.14 13.50 2.52
N ARG A 105 10.64 12.27 2.54
CA ARG A 105 11.97 11.92 3.06
C ARG A 105 12.67 10.91 2.15
N GLY A 106 14.00 10.98 2.11
CA GLY A 106 14.86 9.98 1.48
C GLY A 106 14.92 10.05 -0.05
N ASN A 107 15.76 9.17 -0.61
CA ASN A 107 16.18 9.26 -2.01
C ASN A 107 15.10 8.84 -3.01
N VAL A 108 14.16 7.96 -2.63
CA VAL A 108 13.05 7.57 -3.52
C VAL A 108 12.17 8.79 -3.82
N ALA A 109 11.78 9.54 -2.79
CA ALA A 109 11.01 10.77 -2.96
C ALA A 109 11.78 11.81 -3.81
N ALA A 110 13.08 11.97 -3.55
CA ALA A 110 13.95 12.88 -4.31
C ALA A 110 14.01 12.54 -5.80
N ARG A 111 14.27 11.26 -6.13
CA ARG A 111 14.33 10.79 -7.53
C ARG A 111 12.97 10.88 -8.23
N PHE A 112 11.88 10.82 -7.46
CA PHE A 112 10.53 10.99 -7.98
C PHE A 112 10.05 12.46 -8.01
N GLY A 113 10.97 13.42 -7.87
CA GLY A 113 10.70 14.84 -8.07
C GLY A 113 10.05 15.56 -6.89
N LEU A 114 9.98 14.94 -5.71
CA LEU A 114 9.67 15.65 -4.46
C LEU A 114 10.96 16.19 -3.84
N ARG A 115 10.88 17.25 -3.04
CA ARG A 115 12.02 17.81 -2.29
C ARG A 115 11.96 17.31 -0.85
N PRO A 116 12.85 16.40 -0.43
CA PRO A 116 12.87 15.93 0.95
C PRO A 116 13.11 17.06 1.95
N GLY A 117 12.49 16.98 3.12
CA GLY A 117 12.65 17.97 4.19
C GLY A 117 11.78 19.23 4.03
N VAL A 118 11.09 19.39 2.91
CA VAL A 118 10.13 20.48 2.67
C VAL A 118 8.70 19.92 2.73
N PRO A 119 7.73 20.55 3.43
CA PRO A 119 6.33 20.13 3.39
C PRO A 119 5.76 20.11 1.97
N LEU A 120 4.84 19.19 1.66
CA LEU A 120 4.22 19.05 0.34
C LEU A 120 3.57 20.35 -0.17
N LYS A 121 2.86 21.07 0.72
CA LYS A 121 2.21 22.36 0.41
C LYS A 121 3.18 23.41 -0.11
N ASP A 122 4.42 23.41 0.39
CA ASP A 122 5.44 24.38 0.02
C ASP A 122 6.16 24.02 -1.29
N GLN A 123 5.79 22.90 -1.92
CA GLN A 123 6.35 22.40 -3.20
C GLN A 123 5.35 22.34 -4.35
N GLY A 124 4.19 22.99 -4.19
CA GLY A 124 3.14 23.01 -5.22
C GLY A 124 2.01 22.00 -5.00
N TYR A 125 1.93 21.38 -3.82
CA TYR A 125 0.81 20.51 -3.43
C TYR A 125 0.02 21.12 -2.25
N PRO A 126 -0.60 22.31 -2.42
CA PRO A 126 -1.25 23.03 -1.32
C PRO A 126 -2.43 22.25 -0.71
N ASN A 127 -3.03 21.35 -1.49
CA ASN A 127 -4.07 20.41 -1.07
C ASN A 127 -3.55 18.97 -1.00
N GLY A 128 -2.25 18.81 -0.74
CA GLY A 128 -1.60 17.52 -0.60
C GLY A 128 -1.55 16.66 -1.87
N ILE A 129 -1.28 15.38 -1.65
CA ILE A 129 -1.30 14.32 -2.66
C ILE A 129 -2.47 13.39 -2.33
N ALA A 130 -3.29 13.08 -3.33
CA ALA A 130 -4.42 12.16 -3.16
C ALA A 130 -3.94 10.75 -2.81
N ILE A 131 -4.64 10.09 -1.88
CA ILE A 131 -4.39 8.70 -1.49
C ILE A 131 -5.65 7.89 -1.74
N GLU A 132 -5.50 6.85 -2.55
CA GLU A 132 -6.48 5.79 -2.76
C GLU A 132 -6.06 4.54 -1.96
N VAL A 133 -6.99 3.92 -1.24
CA VAL A 133 -6.76 2.59 -0.63
C VAL A 133 -7.46 1.58 -1.52
N ARG A 134 -6.71 0.59 -2.02
CA ARG A 134 -7.24 -0.51 -2.82
C ARG A 134 -7.20 -1.80 -2.03
N GLU A 135 -8.37 -2.40 -1.87
CA GLU A 135 -8.55 -3.67 -1.16
C GLU A 135 -8.57 -4.83 -2.14
N PHE A 136 -7.88 -5.90 -1.78
CA PHE A 136 -7.81 -7.15 -2.52
C PHE A 136 -8.11 -8.33 -1.60
N PRO A 137 -8.55 -9.48 -2.14
CA PRO A 137 -8.67 -10.71 -1.37
C PRO A 137 -7.36 -11.04 -0.62
N GLY A 138 -7.49 -11.69 0.54
CA GLY A 138 -6.33 -12.21 1.26
C GLY A 138 -5.69 -13.38 0.50
N ALA A 139 -4.46 -13.73 0.87
CA ALA A 139 -3.84 -14.96 0.37
C ALA A 139 -4.77 -16.16 0.65
N GLY A 140 -5.01 -16.99 -0.36
CA GLY A 140 -5.84 -18.18 -0.26
C GLY A 140 -7.36 -17.95 -0.14
N GLN A 141 -7.86 -16.75 -0.44
CA GLN A 141 -9.28 -16.39 -0.46
C GLN A 141 -9.79 -16.14 -1.88
#